data_AF-A0A849RUS5-F1
#
_entry.id   AF-A0A849RUS5-F1
#
_cell.length_a   1.000
_cell.length_b   1.000
_cell.length_c   1.000
_cell.angle_alpha   90.00
_cell.angle_beta   90.00
_cell.angle_gamma   90.00
#
_symmetry.space_group_name_H-M   'P 1'
#
loop_
_entity.id
_entity.type
_entity.pdbx_description
1 polymer ?
#
loop_
_entity_poly.entity_id
_entity_poly.type
_entity_poly.pdbx_seq_one_letter_code
_entity_poly.pdbx_strand_id
1 'polypeptide(L)' 'MPERDVLAALKQISRAATIVRPARKVTVLEDVPDNRILECAVSAQADLVVTGDHHLLTLKEFEGIPIVRLADFPRMIPAD' A
#
# COMPACT_ATOMS: atom_id res chain seq x y z
N MET A 1 14.59 13.83 6.53
CA MET A 1 14.28 13.27 7.87
C MET A 1 15.54 12.66 8.45
N PRO A 2 15.88 12.95 9.70
CA PRO A 2 16.86 12.18 10.47
C PRO A 2 16.53 10.68 10.50
N GLU A 3 17.55 9.83 10.48
CA GLU A 3 17.42 8.36 10.54
C GLU A 3 16.60 7.89 11.76
N ARG A 4 16.77 8.58 12.90
CA ARG A 4 16.04 8.32 14.14
C ARG A 4 14.52 8.41 13.95
N ASP A 5 14.05 9.36 13.15
CA ASP A 5 12.62 9.58 12.94
C ASP A 5 12.00 8.48 12.08
N VAL A 6 12.76 7.98 11.10
CA VAL A 6 12.35 6.83 10.27
C VAL A 6 12.20 5.57 11.13
N LEU A 7 13.17 5.29 12.00
CA LEU A 7 13.11 4.13 12.90
C LEU A 7 11.94 4.23 13.89
N ALA A 8 11.67 5.43 14.42
CA ALA A 8 10.54 5.66 15.30
C ALA A 8 9.21 5.42 14.58
N ALA A 9 9.05 5.90 13.34
CA ALA A 9 7.86 5.68 12.53
C ALA A 9 7.65 4.19 12.24
N LEU A 10 8.69 3.48 11.81
CA LEU A 10 8.64 2.04 11.54
C LEU A 10 8.19 1.24 12.77
N LYS A 11 8.70 1.61 13.96
CA LYS A 11 8.29 0.96 15.22
C LYS A 11 6.83 1.19 15.56
N GLN A 12 6.25 2.34 15.23
CA GLN A 12 4.83 2.58 15.47
C GLN A 12 3.96 1.82 14.46
N ILE A 13 4.32 1.87 13.18
CA ILE A 13 3.59 1.17 12.11
C ILE A 13 3.57 -0.34 12.38
N SER A 14 4.70 -0.93 12.77
CA SER A 14 4.80 -2.38 13.00
C SER A 14 3.95 -2.90 14.16
N ARG A 15 3.50 -2.03 15.08
CA ARG A 15 2.61 -2.43 16.18
C ARG A 15 1.16 -2.60 15.75
N ALA A 16 0.75 -1.98 14.63
CA ALA A 16 -0.60 -2.05 14.09
C ALA A 16 -0.67 -2.80 12.74
N ALA A 17 0.48 -3.16 12.16
CA ALA A 17 0.55 -3.82 10.86
C ALA A 17 0.68 -5.34 10.98
N THR A 18 0.09 -6.05 10.02
CA THR A 18 0.36 -7.47 9.79
C THR A 18 1.53 -7.60 8.81
N ILE A 19 2.55 -8.38 9.18
CA ILE A 19 3.69 -8.63 8.30
C ILE A 19 3.34 -9.78 7.36
N VAL A 20 3.33 -9.50 6.05
CA VAL A 20 3.18 -10.51 5.00
C VAL A 20 4.51 -10.73 4.28
N ARG A 21 4.73 -11.96 3.81
CA ARG A 21 5.85 -12.33 2.94
C ARG A 21 5.27 -12.78 1.60
N PRO A 22 5.19 -11.90 0.59
CA PRO A 22 4.61 -12.27 -0.70
C PRO A 22 5.37 -13.41 -1.35
N ALA A 23 4.66 -14.46 -1.76
CA ALA A 23 5.24 -15.61 -2.45
C ALA A 23 5.27 -15.42 -3.98
N ARG A 24 4.33 -14.62 -4.50
CA ARG A 24 4.21 -14.29 -5.92
C ARG A 24 4.89 -12.96 -6.21
N LYS A 25 5.64 -12.90 -7.30
CA LYS A 25 6.12 -11.65 -7.89
C LYS A 25 5.22 -11.19 -9.03
N VAL A 26 5.11 -9.87 -9.22
CA VAL A 26 4.38 -9.30 -10.35
C VAL A 26 5.25 -8.29 -11.11
N THR A 27 4.96 -8.13 -12.40
CA THR A 27 5.63 -7.18 -13.29
C THR A 27 4.58 -6.37 -14.03
N VAL A 28 4.03 -5.37 -13.37
CA VAL A 28 2.91 -4.54 -13.86
C VAL A 28 3.40 -3.13 -14.15
N LEU A 29 4.13 -2.54 -13.21
CA LEU A 29 4.74 -1.22 -13.33
C LEU A 29 6.19 -1.34 -13.82
N GLU A 30 6.63 -0.37 -14.61
CA GLU A 30 8.03 -0.25 -15.06
C GLU A 30 8.98 -0.01 -13.89
N ASP A 31 8.53 0.74 -12.87
CA ASP A 31 9.22 0.85 -11.59
C ASP A 31 9.09 -0.46 -10.81
N VAL A 32 10.11 -1.31 -10.94
CA VAL A 32 10.14 -2.66 -10.37
C VAL A 32 9.86 -2.67 -8.87
N PRO A 33 10.47 -1.80 -8.04
CA PRO A 33 10.11 -1.61 -6.63
C PRO A 33 8.61 -1.44 -6.32
N ASP A 34 7.85 -0.70 -7.12
CA ASP A 34 6.44 -0.38 -6.84
C ASP A 34 5.53 -1.61 -6.93
N ASN A 35 5.90 -2.59 -7.77
CA ASN A 35 5.19 -3.86 -7.88
C ASN A 35 5.07 -4.60 -6.53
N ARG A 36 6.00 -4.37 -5.59
CA ARG A 36 5.96 -4.99 -4.25
C ARG A 36 4.75 -4.56 -3.44
N ILE A 37 4.17 -3.39 -3.72
CA ILE A 37 2.93 -2.94 -3.09
C ILE A 37 1.76 -3.80 -3.58
N LEU A 38 1.71 -4.11 -4.87
CA LEU A 38 0.69 -4.98 -5.47
C LEU A 38 0.83 -6.43 -4.95
N GLU A 39 2.05 -6.94 -4.88
CA GLU A 39 2.35 -8.27 -4.31
C GLU A 39 1.89 -8.38 -2.85
N CYS A 40 2.14 -7.32 -2.06
CA CYS A 40 1.70 -7.21 -0.68
C CYS A 40 0.17 -7.20 -0.56
N ALA A 41 -0.50 -6.35 -1.36
CA ALA A 41 -1.95 -6.21 -1.35
C ALA A 41 -2.67 -7.53 -1.65
N VAL A 42 -2.22 -8.25 -2.70
CA VAL A 42 -2.77 -9.57 -3.05
C VAL A 42 -2.50 -10.60 -1.96
N SER A 43 -1.28 -10.63 -1.42
CA SER A 43 -0.91 -11.60 -0.37
C SER A 43 -1.67 -11.34 0.94
N ALA A 44 -2.00 -10.09 1.22
CA ALA A 44 -2.77 -9.68 2.38
C ALA A 44 -4.29 -9.81 2.17
N GLN A 45 -4.76 -10.10 0.95
CA GLN A 45 -6.18 -10.01 0.56
C GLN A 45 -6.77 -8.65 0.94
N ALA A 46 -6.03 -7.58 0.66
CA ALA A 46 -6.42 -6.24 1.06
C ALA A 46 -7.73 -5.81 0.39
N ASP A 47 -8.61 -5.15 1.14
CA ASP A 47 -9.84 -4.57 0.59
C ASP A 47 -9.55 -3.36 -0.32
N LEU A 48 -8.44 -2.65 -0.08
CA LEU A 48 -8.00 -1.49 -0.86
C LEU A 48 -6.52 -1.16 -0.62
N VAL A 49 -5.91 -0.47 -1.58
CA VAL A 49 -4.58 0.16 -1.45
C VAL A 49 -4.75 1.67 -1.37
N VAL A 50 -4.36 2.28 -0.25
CA VAL A 50 -4.26 3.75 -0.13
C VAL A 50 -2.84 4.18 -0.45
N THR A 51 -2.66 5.07 -1.42
CA THR A 51 -1.33 5.58 -1.77
C THR A 51 -1.36 7.02 -2.26
N GLY A 52 -0.20 7.68 -2.15
CA GLY A 52 0.08 8.95 -2.83
C GLY A 52 0.89 8.77 -4.13
N ASP A 53 1.34 7.54 -4.41
CA ASP A 53 2.18 7.22 -5.55
C ASP A 53 1.40 7.31 -6.87
N HIS A 54 1.90 8.12 -7.80
CA HIS A 54 1.21 8.37 -9.06
C HIS A 54 1.20 7.17 -10.00
N HIS A 55 2.26 6.34 -10.01
CA HIS A 55 2.31 5.17 -10.87
C HIS A 55 1.26 4.14 -10.46
N LEU A 56 1.16 3.85 -9.15
CA LEU A 56 0.13 2.95 -8.62
C LEU A 56 -1.28 3.51 -8.87
N LEU A 57 -1.49 4.80 -8.67
CA LEU A 57 -2.79 5.44 -8.89
C LEU A 57 -3.26 5.38 -10.34
N THR A 58 -2.35 5.29 -11.32
CA THR A 58 -2.75 5.15 -12.73
C THR A 58 -3.47 3.83 -13.02
N LEU A 59 -3.22 2.79 -12.23
CA LEU A 59 -3.84 1.47 -12.40
C LEU A 59 -5.32 1.49 -12.00
N LYS A 60 -5.71 2.34 -11.04
CA LYS A 60 -7.05 2.46 -10.40
C LYS A 60 -7.52 1.22 -9.64
N GLU A 61 -7.20 0.03 -10.11
CA GLU A 61 -7.53 -1.26 -9.51
C GLU A 61 -6.46 -2.29 -9.91
N PHE A 62 -6.20 -3.25 -9.03
CA PHE A 62 -5.39 -4.42 -9.33
C PHE A 62 -6.01 -5.70 -8.76
N GLU A 63 -6.33 -6.67 -9.62
CA GLU A 63 -6.94 -7.96 -9.23
C GLU A 63 -8.19 -7.80 -8.32
N GLY A 64 -9.05 -6.82 -8.62
CA GLY A 64 -10.25 -6.52 -7.84
C GLY A 64 -10.00 -5.67 -6.59
N ILE A 65 -8.75 -5.26 -6.31
CA ILE A 65 -8.38 -4.40 -5.19
C ILE A 65 -8.31 -2.94 -5.67
N PRO A 66 -9.20 -2.04 -5.24
CA PRO A 66 -9.16 -0.64 -5.61
C PRO A 66 -7.91 0.06 -5.10
N ILE A 67 -7.34 0.94 -5.93
CA ILE A 67 -6.19 1.77 -5.57
C ILE A 67 -6.65 3.22 -5.50
N VAL A 68 -6.64 3.76 -4.28
CA VAL A 68 -7.27 5.05 -3.96
C VAL A 68 -6.26 6.06 -3.45
N ARG A 69 -6.51 7.34 -3.74
CA ARG A 69 -5.68 8.43 -3.22
C ARG A 69 -5.92 8.60 -1.74
N LEU A 70 -4.85 8.85 -0.99
CA LEU A 70 -4.93 9.17 0.43
C LEU A 70 -5.91 10.30 0.76
N ALA A 71 -6.00 11.31 -0.11
CA ALA A 71 -6.91 12.44 0.07
C ALA A 71 -8.41 12.07 -0.03
N ASP A 72 -8.73 10.98 -0.71
CA ASP A 72 -10.11 10.54 -0.94
C ASP A 72 -10.56 9.53 0.13
N PHE A 73 -9.61 8.78 0.71
CA PHE A 73 -9.88 7.72 1.69
C PHE A 73 -10.77 8.14 2.88
N PRO A 74 -10.60 9.32 3.52
CA PRO A 74 -11.47 9.73 4.63
C PRO A 74 -12.95 9.86 4.26
N ARG A 75 -13.28 10.03 2.97
CA ARG A 75 -14.67 10.11 2.49
C ARG A 75 -15.29 8.74 2.24
N MET A 76 -14.47 7.69 2.17
CA MET A 76 -14.89 6.32 1.89
C MET A 76 -15.25 5.55 3.16
N ILE A 77 -14.69 5.95 4.30
CA ILE A 77 -14.98 5.35 5.60
C ILE A 77 -16.01 6.23 6.32
N PRO A 78 -17.09 5.64 6.85
CA PRO A 78 -18.02 6.37 7.71
C PRO A 78 -17.25 7.01 8.87
N ALA A 79 -17.52 8.28 9.15
CA ALA A 79 -17.13 8.86 10.43
C ALA A 79 -18.06 8.26 11.50
N ASP A 80 -17.48 7.58 12.48
CA ASP A 80 -18.18 7.23 13.72
C ASP A 80 -18.52 8.48 14.54
#